data_AF-A0A8T6N4B1-F1
#
_entry.id   AF-A0A8T6N4B1-F1
#
_cell.length_a   1.000
_cell.length_b   1.000
_cell.length_c   1.000
_cell.angle_alpha   90.00
_cell.angle_beta   90.00
_cell.angle_gamma   90.00
#
_symmetry.space_group_name_H-M   'P 1'
#
loop_
_entity.id
_entity.type
_entity.pdbx_description
1 polymer ?
#
loop_
_entity_poly.entity_id
_entity_poly.type
_entity_poly.pdbx_seq_one_letter_code
_entity_poly.pdbx_strand_id
1 'polypeptide(L)'
;MNVRLSKQFEFSSNCWWNDTLVTNVYDVTVSMISNTVDSDKHNVSVQRMEHFMKNVLGNAVMIRDDDTKQIERIQKAGIRTVEMPEEPFDQMVAIMLYCKLNAICAGHMLVTGIDLESKAGGNTNFMFDEDDGFGPFAEDGWWNDEEPTHQKKRKATRRGKVVKMPQPQWEWLWFGLEWEVTQDHGKVVKGDFRIKQTKE
;
A
#
# COMPACT_ATOMS: atom_id res chain seq x y z
N MET A 1 -22.32 14.78 -4.93
CA MET A 1 -21.76 15.88 -5.73
C MET A 1 -20.35 15.44 -6.07
N ASN A 2 -20.01 15.35 -7.36
CA ASN A 2 -18.72 14.81 -7.78
C ASN A 2 -17.83 15.99 -8.17
N VAL A 3 -16.79 16.23 -7.39
CA VAL A 3 -15.80 17.28 -7.60
C VAL A 3 -14.52 16.64 -8.09
N ARG A 4 -13.93 17.21 -9.15
CA ARG A 4 -12.61 16.80 -9.64
C ARG A 4 -11.54 17.48 -8.82
N LEU A 5 -10.55 16.70 -8.39
CA LEU A 5 -9.46 17.13 -7.53
C LEU A 5 -8.16 16.64 -8.17
N SER A 6 -7.10 17.42 -7.98
CA SER A 6 -5.74 16.98 -8.30
C SER A 6 -4.86 17.31 -7.11
N LYS A 7 -4.03 16.35 -6.69
CA LYS A 7 -3.05 16.55 -5.61
C LYS A 7 -1.70 16.01 -6.05
N GLN A 8 -0.67 16.82 -5.84
CA GLN A 8 0.71 16.44 -6.06
C GLN A 8 1.31 15.86 -4.78
N PHE A 9 2.10 14.81 -4.93
CA PHE A 9 2.86 14.15 -3.89
C PHE A 9 4.30 14.00 -4.34
N GLU A 10 5.22 14.06 -3.38
CA GLU A 10 6.64 13.79 -3.60
C GLU A 10 7.07 12.72 -2.61
N PHE A 11 7.80 11.71 -3.09
CA PHE A 11 8.46 10.73 -2.23
C PHE A 11 9.76 10.22 -2.86
N SER A 12 10.70 9.84 -2.00
CA SER A 12 11.94 9.16 -2.40
C SER A 12 11.85 7.68 -2.08
N SER A 13 12.16 6.84 -3.05
CA SER A 13 12.23 5.38 -2.88
C SER A 13 13.49 4.85 -3.58
N ASN A 14 13.84 3.61 -3.30
CA ASN A 14 14.92 2.94 -3.98
C ASN A 14 14.35 1.81 -4.84
N CYS A 15 15.00 1.53 -5.96
CA CYS A 15 14.69 0.41 -6.84
C CYS A 15 15.89 -0.53 -6.87
N TRP A 16 15.63 -1.82 -6.69
CA TRP A 16 16.63 -2.86 -6.95
C TRP A 16 16.61 -3.21 -8.44
N TRP A 17 17.69 -2.89 -9.14
CA TRP A 17 17.79 -3.01 -10.59
C TRP A 17 19.20 -3.40 -11.01
N ASN A 18 19.36 -4.42 -11.87
CA ASN A 18 20.67 -4.90 -12.37
C ASN A 18 21.73 -5.09 -11.26
N ASP A 19 21.37 -5.78 -10.18
CA ASP A 19 22.23 -6.01 -8.99
C ASP A 19 22.73 -4.72 -8.30
N THR A 20 22.08 -3.59 -8.56
CA THR A 20 22.38 -2.29 -7.96
C THR A 20 21.15 -1.69 -7.31
N LEU A 21 21.39 -0.90 -6.26
CA LEU A 21 20.35 -0.10 -5.64
C LEU A 21 20.38 1.30 -6.26
N VAL A 22 19.27 1.70 -6.89
CA VAL A 22 19.11 3.01 -7.50
C VAL A 22 18.13 3.81 -6.66
N THR A 23 18.56 4.96 -6.15
CA THR A 23 17.65 5.89 -5.47
C THR A 23 16.93 6.75 -6.50
N ASN A 24 15.62 6.88 -6.35
CA ASN A 24 14.79 7.71 -7.21
C ASN A 24 13.91 8.64 -6.37
N VAL A 25 13.58 9.79 -6.95
CA VAL A 25 12.60 10.72 -6.40
C VAL A 25 11.48 10.82 -7.40
N TYR A 26 10.27 10.59 -6.90
CA TYR A 26 9.04 10.56 -7.68
C TYR A 26 8.21 11.79 -7.35
N ASP A 27 7.84 12.52 -8.39
CA ASP A 27 6.86 13.58 -8.38
C ASP A 27 5.59 13.02 -8.99
N VAL A 28 4.57 12.78 -8.16
CA VAL A 28 3.33 12.10 -8.55
C VAL A 28 2.16 13.06 -8.46
N THR A 29 1.46 13.26 -9.57
CA THR A 29 0.19 13.98 -9.61
C THR A 29 -0.95 12.98 -9.71
N VAL A 30 -1.84 13.01 -8.71
CA VAL A 30 -3.00 12.11 -8.64
C VAL A 30 -4.25 12.90 -9.01
N SER A 31 -4.90 12.49 -10.09
CA SER A 31 -6.20 13.01 -10.51
C SER A 31 -7.32 12.16 -9.92
N MET A 32 -8.31 12.81 -9.30
CA MET A 32 -9.33 12.15 -8.48
C MET A 32 -10.72 12.76 -8.67
N ILE A 33 -11.74 11.97 -8.36
CA ILE A 33 -13.13 12.39 -8.27
C ILE A 33 -13.69 12.01 -6.90
N SER A 34 -14.33 12.96 -6.22
CA SER A 34 -15.05 12.69 -4.99
C SER A 34 -16.28 11.83 -5.25
N ASN A 35 -16.43 10.74 -4.49
CA ASN A 35 -17.57 9.81 -4.61
C ASN A 35 -18.40 9.71 -3.32
N THR A 36 -18.14 10.61 -2.37
CA THR A 36 -18.97 10.81 -1.18
C THR A 36 -19.28 12.30 -0.99
N VAL A 37 -20.27 12.61 -0.15
CA VAL A 37 -20.57 13.99 0.28
C VAL A 37 -19.95 14.31 1.64
N ASP A 38 -19.43 13.28 2.31
CA ASP A 38 -18.82 13.34 3.63
C ASP A 38 -17.39 13.87 3.52
N SER A 39 -17.15 15.06 4.08
CA SER A 39 -15.84 15.70 4.06
C SER A 39 -14.78 14.97 4.88
N ASP A 40 -15.18 14.26 5.94
CA ASP A 40 -14.23 13.56 6.80
C ASP A 40 -13.66 12.34 6.07
N LYS A 41 -14.50 11.63 5.33
CA LYS A 41 -14.06 10.53 4.46
C LYS A 41 -13.11 10.99 3.36
N HIS A 42 -13.35 12.16 2.76
CA HIS A 42 -12.39 12.74 1.81
C HIS A 42 -11.03 13.00 2.46
N ASN A 43 -11.04 13.61 3.64
CA ASN A 43 -9.81 13.92 4.37
C ASN A 43 -9.03 12.65 4.73
N VAL A 44 -9.72 11.62 5.24
CA VAL A 44 -9.11 10.33 5.58
C VAL A 44 -8.56 9.64 4.34
N SER A 45 -9.29 9.61 3.21
CA SER A 45 -8.78 9.09 1.93
C SER A 45 -7.47 9.77 1.52
N VAL A 46 -7.41 11.13 1.56
CA VAL A 46 -6.19 11.87 1.23
C VAL A 46 -5.05 11.55 2.20
N GLN A 47 -5.33 11.44 3.50
CA GLN A 47 -4.32 11.11 4.51
C GLN A 47 -3.78 9.69 4.35
N ARG A 48 -4.62 8.72 3.98
CA ARG A 48 -4.19 7.35 3.66
C ARG A 48 -3.24 7.32 2.46
N MET A 49 -3.56 8.05 1.40
CA MET A 49 -2.67 8.19 0.23
C MET A 49 -1.33 8.80 0.61
N GLU A 50 -1.35 9.87 1.40
CA GLU A 50 -0.13 10.54 1.87
C GLU A 50 0.73 9.62 2.76
N HIS A 51 0.09 8.90 3.68
CA HIS A 51 0.76 7.92 4.52
C HIS A 51 1.37 6.79 3.69
N PHE A 52 0.64 6.25 2.72
CA PHE A 52 1.15 5.18 1.88
C PHE A 52 2.39 5.64 1.09
N MET A 53 2.34 6.80 0.44
CA MET A 53 3.47 7.30 -0.33
C MET A 53 4.68 7.65 0.55
N LYS A 54 4.49 8.40 1.64
CA LYS A 54 5.60 8.92 2.44
C LYS A 54 6.12 7.91 3.47
N ASN A 55 5.23 7.19 4.14
CA ASN A 55 5.59 6.32 5.25
C ASN A 55 5.77 4.88 4.85
N VAL A 56 5.08 4.39 3.80
CA VAL A 56 5.24 3.02 3.30
C VAL A 56 6.26 2.97 2.18
N LEU A 57 6.08 3.72 1.10
CA LEU A 57 7.01 3.74 -0.04
C LEU A 57 8.28 4.56 0.24
N GLY A 58 8.18 5.60 1.06
CA GLY A 58 9.32 6.42 1.44
C GLY A 58 10.45 5.59 2.06
N ASN A 59 11.65 5.74 1.50
CA ASN A 59 12.87 5.01 1.86
C ASN A 59 12.77 3.48 1.74
N ALA A 60 11.74 2.95 1.09
CA ALA A 60 11.64 1.53 0.81
C ALA A 60 12.52 1.14 -0.38
N VAL A 61 12.68 -0.18 -0.56
CA VAL A 61 13.29 -0.77 -1.75
C VAL A 61 12.21 -1.53 -2.53
N MET A 62 11.85 -1.01 -3.69
CA MET A 62 11.02 -1.67 -4.67
C MET A 62 11.85 -2.75 -5.38
N ILE A 63 11.33 -3.97 -5.41
CA ILE A 63 12.04 -5.14 -5.94
C ILE A 63 11.04 -6.14 -6.50
N ARG A 64 11.43 -6.86 -7.57
CA ARG A 64 10.61 -7.91 -8.14
C ARG A 64 10.42 -9.05 -7.15
N ASP A 65 9.23 -9.61 -7.09
CA ASP A 65 8.79 -10.54 -6.05
C ASP A 65 9.43 -11.94 -6.13
N ASP A 66 9.97 -12.31 -7.28
CA ASP A 66 10.71 -13.55 -7.52
C ASP A 66 12.12 -13.53 -6.90
N ASP A 67 12.65 -12.35 -6.58
CA ASP A 67 14.00 -12.11 -6.07
C ASP A 67 14.13 -12.35 -4.56
N THR A 68 13.52 -13.45 -4.11
CA THR A 68 13.31 -13.85 -2.72
C THR A 68 14.56 -13.77 -1.84
N LYS A 69 15.73 -14.14 -2.37
CA LYS A 69 17.01 -14.08 -1.65
C LYS A 69 17.44 -12.65 -1.33
N GLN A 70 17.26 -11.73 -2.27
CA GLN A 70 17.61 -10.32 -2.07
C GLN A 70 16.60 -9.64 -1.16
N ILE A 71 15.31 -9.94 -1.33
CA ILE A 71 14.25 -9.48 -0.42
C ILE A 71 14.61 -9.86 1.04
N GLU A 72 14.97 -11.11 1.31
CA GLU A 72 15.37 -11.54 2.65
C GLU A 72 16.61 -10.81 3.18
N ARG A 73 17.59 -10.51 2.33
CA ARG A 73 18.81 -9.78 2.74
C ARG A 73 18.50 -8.34 3.11
N ILE A 74 17.70 -7.65 2.29
CA ILE A 74 17.28 -6.27 2.53
C ILE A 74 16.43 -6.19 3.81
N GLN A 75 15.49 -7.12 3.98
CA GLN A 75 14.67 -7.22 5.20
C GLN A 75 15.51 -7.51 6.45
N LYS A 76 16.52 -8.39 6.37
CA LYS A 76 17.46 -8.65 7.47
C LYS A 76 18.28 -7.42 7.85
N ALA A 77 18.53 -6.51 6.90
CA ALA A 77 19.17 -5.22 7.17
C ALA A 77 18.22 -4.19 7.83
N GLY A 78 16.96 -4.57 8.09
CA GLY A 78 15.95 -3.67 8.67
C GLY A 78 15.35 -2.68 7.67
N ILE A 79 15.61 -2.88 6.38
CA ILE A 79 15.11 -2.02 5.31
C ILE A 79 13.78 -2.58 4.80
N ARG A 80 12.80 -1.70 4.59
CA ARG A 80 11.49 -2.10 4.05
C ARG A 80 11.61 -2.43 2.57
N THR A 81 11.00 -3.54 2.16
CA THR A 81 10.90 -3.95 0.76
C THR A 81 9.46 -3.85 0.26
N VAL A 82 9.25 -3.30 -0.92
CA VAL A 82 7.98 -3.32 -1.64
C VAL A 82 8.10 -4.35 -2.77
N GLU A 83 7.33 -5.43 -2.70
CA GLU A 83 7.42 -6.53 -3.66
C GLU A 83 6.53 -6.22 -4.87
N MET A 84 7.10 -6.19 -6.08
CA MET A 84 6.38 -5.90 -7.32
C MET A 84 6.31 -7.14 -8.23
N PRO A 85 5.23 -7.33 -9.02
CA PRO A 85 5.10 -8.47 -9.92
C PRO A 85 6.11 -8.43 -11.08
N GLU A 86 6.55 -7.23 -11.44
CA GLU A 86 7.57 -6.99 -12.47
C GLU A 86 8.63 -6.03 -11.93
N GLU A 87 9.66 -5.77 -12.72
CA GLU A 87 10.74 -4.87 -12.35
C GLU A 87 10.20 -3.43 -12.13
N PRO A 88 10.75 -2.69 -11.14
CA PRO A 88 10.20 -1.42 -10.67
C PRO A 88 10.57 -0.24 -11.59
N PHE A 89 10.17 -0.32 -12.86
CA PHE A 89 10.21 0.80 -13.78
C PHE A 89 9.12 1.82 -13.44
N ASP A 90 9.32 3.06 -13.86
CA ASP A 90 8.39 4.16 -13.60
C ASP A 90 6.94 3.86 -14.04
N GLN A 91 6.76 3.25 -15.21
CA GLN A 91 5.45 2.77 -15.67
C GLN A 91 4.80 1.76 -14.69
N MET A 92 5.58 0.83 -14.14
CA MET A 92 5.07 -0.17 -13.21
C MET A 92 4.74 0.46 -11.85
N VAL A 93 5.50 1.46 -11.44
CA VAL A 93 5.22 2.24 -10.23
C VAL A 93 3.92 3.05 -10.39
N ALA A 94 3.70 3.66 -11.56
CA ALA A 94 2.47 4.41 -11.85
C ALA A 94 1.22 3.51 -11.78
N ILE A 95 1.26 2.35 -12.44
CA ILE A 95 0.16 1.37 -12.41
C ILE A 95 -0.08 0.86 -10.98
N MET A 96 0.98 0.51 -10.25
CA MET A 96 0.89 0.07 -8.86
C MET A 96 0.21 1.12 -7.98
N LEU A 97 0.61 2.39 -8.12
CA LEU A 97 0.01 3.50 -7.39
C LEU A 97 -1.47 3.65 -7.76
N TYR A 98 -1.82 3.59 -9.04
CA TYR A 98 -3.21 3.70 -9.46
C TYR A 98 -4.09 2.64 -8.77
N CYS A 99 -3.69 1.36 -8.81
CA CYS A 99 -4.44 0.27 -8.17
C CYS A 99 -4.50 0.46 -6.66
N LYS A 100 -3.35 0.73 -6.03
CA LYS A 100 -3.24 0.81 -4.57
C LYS A 100 -3.97 2.00 -3.99
N LEU A 101 -3.87 3.17 -4.61
CA LEU A 101 -4.53 4.38 -4.12
C LEU A 101 -6.06 4.26 -4.25
N ASN A 102 -6.56 3.62 -5.31
CA ASN A 102 -7.98 3.29 -5.43
C ASN A 102 -8.43 2.33 -4.30
N ALA A 103 -7.65 1.27 -4.03
CA ALA A 103 -7.97 0.31 -2.97
C ALA A 103 -8.02 0.97 -1.58
N ILE A 104 -7.01 1.73 -1.18
CA ILE A 104 -6.96 2.35 0.16
C ILE A 104 -8.02 3.44 0.37
N CYS A 105 -8.53 4.03 -0.72
CA CYS A 105 -9.62 5.01 -0.68
C CYS A 105 -11.01 4.38 -0.53
N ALA A 106 -11.14 3.05 -0.65
CA ALA A 106 -12.37 2.27 -0.44
C ALA A 106 -13.60 2.87 -1.16
N GLY A 107 -13.40 3.45 -2.34
CA GLY A 107 -14.46 4.06 -3.14
C GLY A 107 -15.03 5.39 -2.62
N HIS A 108 -14.50 5.97 -1.53
CA HIS A 108 -14.88 7.31 -1.07
C HIS A 108 -14.30 8.41 -1.97
N MET A 109 -13.11 8.15 -2.51
CA MET A 109 -12.54 8.89 -3.62
C MET A 109 -12.08 7.89 -4.68
N LEU A 110 -12.29 8.25 -5.94
CA LEU A 110 -11.87 7.46 -7.08
C LEU A 110 -10.67 8.15 -7.70
N VAL A 111 -9.54 7.44 -7.80
CA VAL A 111 -8.38 7.90 -8.54
C VAL A 111 -8.62 7.57 -10.01
N THR A 112 -8.67 8.61 -10.85
CA THR A 112 -8.96 8.50 -12.28
C THR A 112 -7.70 8.53 -13.14
N GLY A 113 -6.58 8.98 -12.59
CA GLY A 113 -5.31 9.00 -13.32
C GLY A 113 -4.12 9.33 -12.44
N ILE A 114 -2.95 8.88 -12.88
CA ILE A 114 -1.65 9.09 -12.25
C ILE A 114 -0.69 9.64 -13.29
N ASP A 115 -0.11 10.80 -13.01
CA ASP A 115 1.06 11.30 -13.72
C ASP A 115 2.27 11.15 -12.80
N LEU A 116 3.30 10.45 -13.26
CA LEU A 116 4.50 10.18 -12.49
C LEU A 116 5.73 10.66 -13.26
N GLU A 117 6.43 11.63 -12.68
CA GLU A 117 7.74 12.06 -13.13
C GLU A 117 8.80 11.48 -12.18
N SER A 118 9.92 11.01 -12.74
CA SER A 118 11.02 10.48 -11.94
C SER A 118 12.37 11.07 -12.34
N LYS A 119 13.20 11.35 -11.34
CA LYS A 119 14.55 11.91 -11.58
C LYS A 119 15.48 10.89 -12.24
N ALA A 120 15.35 9.61 -11.91
CA ALA A 120 16.14 8.54 -12.54
C ALA A 120 15.71 8.27 -13.99
N GLY A 121 14.43 8.48 -14.31
CA GLY A 121 13.86 8.38 -15.66
C GLY A 121 14.12 9.60 -16.55
N GLY A 122 14.99 10.51 -16.14
CA GLY A 122 15.36 11.71 -16.90
C GLY A 122 14.22 12.71 -17.04
N ASN A 123 13.36 12.83 -16.01
CA ASN A 123 12.22 13.74 -15.99
C ASN A 123 11.17 13.44 -17.08
N THR A 124 11.08 12.16 -17.47
CA THR A 124 9.99 11.68 -18.32
C THR A 124 8.74 11.55 -17.46
N ASN A 125 7.63 12.12 -17.94
CA ASN A 125 6.34 12.00 -17.27
C ASN A 125 5.57 10.80 -17.85
N PHE A 126 5.23 9.85 -16.98
CA PHE A 126 4.42 8.67 -17.28
C PHE A 126 2.99 8.92 -16.85
N MET A 127 2.07 8.91 -17.81
CA MET A 127 0.64 9.09 -17.58
C MET A 127 -0.03 7.72 -17.63
N PHE A 128 -0.89 7.44 -16.65
CA PHE A 128 -1.68 6.22 -16.60
C PHE A 128 -3.12 6.55 -16.20
N ASP A 129 -4.09 6.02 -16.94
CA ASP A 129 -5.52 6.17 -16.67
C ASP A 129 -6.29 4.83 -16.67
N GLU A 130 -7.62 4.90 -16.57
CA GLU A 130 -8.48 3.71 -16.53
C GLU A 130 -8.62 2.98 -17.87
N ASP A 131 -8.31 3.64 -18.98
CA ASP A 131 -8.40 3.09 -20.34
C ASP A 131 -7.12 2.32 -20.73
N ASP A 132 -6.03 2.55 -19.99
CA ASP A 132 -4.74 1.89 -20.17
C ASP A 132 -4.72 0.42 -19.67
N GLY A 133 -3.76 -0.35 -20.20
CA GLY A 133 -3.57 -1.75 -19.82
C GLY A 133 -2.87 -1.90 -18.46
N PHE A 134 -3.52 -2.58 -17.52
CA PHE A 134 -2.98 -2.88 -16.18
C PHE A 134 -1.79 -3.86 -16.18
N GLY A 135 -1.54 -4.58 -17.28
CA GLY A 135 -0.43 -5.52 -17.39
C GLY A 135 -0.44 -6.57 -16.25
N PRO A 136 0.71 -6.82 -15.58
CA PRO A 136 0.80 -7.76 -14.47
C PRO A 136 -0.07 -7.41 -13.24
N PHE A 137 -0.51 -6.14 -13.11
CA PHE A 137 -1.35 -5.69 -12.01
C PHE A 137 -2.83 -6.04 -12.20
N ALA A 138 -3.20 -6.61 -13.36
CA ALA A 138 -4.53 -7.17 -13.57
C ALA A 138 -4.78 -8.43 -12.71
N GLU A 139 -3.71 -9.10 -12.25
CA GLU A 139 -3.82 -10.21 -11.30
C GLU A 139 -4.13 -9.70 -9.89
N ASP A 140 -4.70 -10.57 -9.06
CA ASP A 140 -4.98 -10.21 -7.67
C ASP A 140 -3.68 -10.20 -6.83
N GLY A 141 -3.47 -9.10 -6.11
CA GLY A 141 -2.26 -8.86 -5.36
C GLY A 141 -2.47 -7.87 -4.21
N TRP A 142 -1.40 -7.61 -3.46
CA TRP A 142 -1.47 -6.70 -2.31
C TRP A 142 -1.83 -5.26 -2.72
N TRP A 143 -1.64 -4.90 -3.99
CA TRP A 143 -2.03 -3.60 -4.54
C TRP A 143 -3.56 -3.41 -4.58
N ASN A 144 -4.36 -4.48 -4.47
CA ASN A 144 -5.82 -4.40 -4.37
C ASN A 144 -6.34 -4.41 -2.93
N ASP A 145 -5.48 -4.69 -1.93
CA ASP A 145 -5.87 -4.67 -0.52
C ASP A 145 -6.09 -3.23 -0.04
N GLU A 146 -7.16 -2.98 0.72
CA GLU A 146 -7.44 -1.65 1.31
C GLU A 146 -6.45 -1.24 2.39
N GLU A 147 -5.76 -2.21 3.00
CA GLU A 147 -4.78 -2.00 4.06
C GLU A 147 -3.43 -1.48 3.50
N PRO A 148 -2.56 -0.84 4.30
CA PRO A 148 -1.23 -0.39 3.88
C PRO A 148 -0.21 -1.54 3.69
N THR A 149 -0.67 -2.68 3.18
CA THR A 149 0.15 -3.81 2.74
C THR A 149 0.98 -3.42 1.51
N HIS A 150 2.17 -4.01 1.41
CA HIS A 150 3.16 -3.70 0.38
C HIS A 150 4.02 -4.92 -0.02
N GLN A 151 3.58 -6.12 0.39
CA GLN A 151 4.28 -7.39 0.19
C GLN A 151 3.27 -8.52 0.00
N LYS A 152 3.68 -9.60 -0.68
CA LYS A 152 2.85 -10.81 -0.76
C LYS A 152 2.72 -11.44 0.63
N LYS A 153 1.50 -11.85 0.98
CA LYS A 153 1.22 -12.60 2.22
C LYS A 153 1.90 -13.96 2.15
N ARG A 154 3.13 -14.08 2.67
CA ARG A 154 3.83 -15.36 2.74
C ARG A 154 3.12 -16.26 3.75
N LYS A 155 2.72 -17.46 3.32
CA LYS A 155 2.16 -18.47 4.24
C LYS A 155 3.24 -18.83 5.27
N ALA A 156 2.96 -18.57 6.55
CA ALA A 156 3.87 -18.95 7.63
C ALA A 156 4.14 -20.46 7.57
N THR A 157 5.39 -20.84 7.33
CA THR A 157 5.82 -22.23 7.40
C THR A 157 5.72 -22.67 8.86
N ARG A 158 4.80 -23.60 9.16
CA ARG A 158 4.68 -24.24 10.49
C ARG A 158 5.92 -25.08 10.78
N ARG A 159 7.01 -24.46 11.22
CA ARG A 159 8.15 -25.16 11.84
C ARG A 159 8.50 -24.46 13.15
N GLY A 160 7.97 -25.02 14.24
CA GLY A 160 8.33 -24.64 15.61
C GLY A 160 7.18 -23.98 16.38
N LYS A 161 7.08 -24.31 17.67
CA LYS A 161 6.04 -23.88 18.64
C LYS A 161 6.01 -22.37 18.95
N VAL A 162 6.89 -21.57 18.34
CA VAL A 162 6.95 -20.13 18.56
C VAL A 162 6.54 -19.43 17.27
N VAL A 163 5.23 -19.18 17.16
CA VAL A 163 4.73 -18.20 16.20
C VAL A 163 5.00 -16.84 16.82
N LYS A 164 6.06 -16.14 16.38
CA LYS A 164 6.09 -14.69 16.57
C LYS A 164 4.83 -14.18 15.88
N MET A 165 3.87 -13.67 16.66
CA MET A 165 2.72 -13.03 16.05
C MET A 165 3.27 -11.93 15.14
N PRO A 166 3.00 -11.96 13.82
CA PRO A 166 3.24 -10.79 13.02
C PRO A 166 2.40 -9.69 13.67
N GLN A 167 3.08 -8.70 14.22
CA GLN A 167 2.41 -7.52 14.74
C GLN A 167 1.53 -6.99 13.59
N PRO A 168 0.23 -6.71 13.80
CA PRO A 168 -0.62 -6.14 12.76
C PRO A 168 -0.21 -4.68 12.53
N GLN A 169 0.97 -4.46 11.96
CA GLN A 169 1.51 -3.14 11.61
C GLN A 169 0.88 -2.59 10.33
N TRP A 170 -0.17 -3.24 9.84
CA TRP A 170 -0.82 -2.95 8.58
C TRP A 170 -2.32 -2.73 8.74
N GLU A 171 -2.79 -2.26 9.90
CA GLU A 171 -4.18 -1.82 10.07
C GLU A 171 -4.21 -0.30 10.21
N TRP A 172 -5.14 0.35 9.50
CA TRP A 172 -5.32 1.81 9.58
C TRP A 172 -5.63 2.33 10.98
N LEU A 173 -6.18 1.48 11.84
CA LEU A 173 -6.44 1.77 13.26
C LEU A 173 -5.19 2.29 13.99
N TRP A 174 -4.01 1.71 13.72
CA TRP A 174 -2.76 2.11 14.37
C TRP A 174 -2.28 3.50 13.96
N PHE A 175 -2.72 3.95 12.79
CA PHE A 175 -2.39 5.27 12.25
C PHE A 175 -3.48 6.31 12.55
N GLY A 176 -4.58 5.90 13.20
CA GLY A 176 -5.74 6.77 13.44
C GLY A 176 -6.49 7.14 12.15
N LEU A 177 -6.33 6.33 11.10
CA LEU A 177 -6.92 6.55 9.77
C LEU A 177 -8.04 5.55 9.46
N GLU A 178 -8.63 4.93 10.48
CA GLU A 178 -9.78 4.07 10.30
C GLU A 178 -10.98 4.90 9.82
N TRP A 179 -11.87 4.28 9.06
CA TRP A 179 -13.13 4.92 8.73
C TRP A 179 -13.95 5.03 10.01
N GLU A 180 -14.49 6.21 10.28
CA GLU A 180 -15.44 6.35 11.38
C GLU A 180 -16.65 5.46 11.10
N VAL A 181 -16.78 4.38 11.87
CA VAL A 181 -17.95 3.51 11.82
C VAL A 181 -19.06 4.27 12.52
N THR A 182 -20.07 4.71 11.76
CA THR A 182 -21.38 5.05 12.34
C THR A 182 -21.81 3.84 13.14
N GLN A 183 -21.84 3.95 14.48
CA GLN A 183 -22.09 2.85 15.39
C GLN A 183 -23.39 2.12 15.00
N ASP A 184 -23.26 0.96 14.34
CA ASP A 184 -24.35 0.01 14.27
C ASP A 184 -24.30 -0.81 15.56
N HIS A 185 -25.26 -0.56 16.46
CA HIS A 185 -25.38 -1.26 17.72
C HIS A 185 -25.65 -2.75 17.47
N GLY A 186 -24.61 -3.60 17.40
CA GLY A 186 -24.87 -5.04 17.42
C GLY A 186 -23.74 -5.96 16.97
N LYS A 187 -22.78 -6.24 17.86
CA LYS A 187 -22.37 -7.60 18.27
C LYS A 187 -21.19 -7.52 19.23
N VAL A 188 -21.49 -7.46 20.53
CA VAL A 188 -20.50 -7.72 21.57
C VAL A 188 -20.25 -9.22 21.60
N VAL A 189 -19.07 -9.67 21.18
CA VAL A 189 -18.62 -11.05 21.40
C VAL A 189 -18.20 -11.18 22.86
N LYS A 190 -19.08 -11.73 23.72
CA LYS A 190 -18.69 -12.15 25.08
C LYS A 190 -17.79 -13.39 24.99
N GLY A 191 -16.49 -13.20 25.19
CA GLY A 191 -15.55 -14.30 25.42
C GLY A 191 -15.80 -14.89 26.82
N ASP A 192 -16.30 -16.11 26.88
CA ASP A 192 -16.56 -16.83 28.13
C ASP A 192 -15.26 -17.51 28.61
N PHE A 193 -14.43 -16.78 29.35
CA PHE A 193 -13.19 -17.30 29.93
C PHE A 193 -13.49 -18.13 31.18
N ARG A 194 -13.92 -19.39 31.01
CA ARG A 194 -13.92 -20.36 32.11
C ARG A 194 -12.50 -20.86 32.37
N ILE A 195 -11.87 -20.28 33.39
CA ILE A 195 -10.64 -20.82 33.99
C ILE A 195 -11.01 -22.18 34.60
N LYS A 196 -10.56 -23.28 33.97
CA LYS A 196 -10.58 -24.60 34.61
C LYS A 196 -9.59 -24.57 35.77
N GLN A 197 -10.09 -24.44 36.99
CA GLN A 197 -9.32 -24.76 38.18
C GLN A 197 -9.08 -26.27 38.19
N THR A 198 -7.81 -26.67 38.03
CA THR A 198 -7.34 -28.02 38.30
C THR A 198 -7.39 -28.21 39.82
N LYS A 199 -8.22 -29.14 40.31
CA LYS A 199 -8.20 -29.56 41.72
C LYS A 199 -7.05 -30.54 41.94
N GLU A 200 -6.30 -30.29 43.02
CA GLU A 200 -5.37 -31.22 43.68
C GLU A 200 -6.10 -32.46 44.22
#